data_AF-A0A3E1Y1Z0-F1
#
_entry.id   AF-A0A3E1Y1Z0-F1
#
_cell.length_a   1.000
_cell.length_b   1.000
_cell.length_c   1.000
_cell.angle_alpha   90.00
_cell.angle_beta   90.00
_cell.angle_gamma   90.00
#
_symmetry.space_group_name_H-M   'P 1'
#
loop_
_entity.id
_entity.type
_entity.pdbx_description
1 polymer ?
#
loop_
_entity_poly.entity_id
_entity_poly.type
_entity_poly.pdbx_seq_one_letter_code
_entity_poly.pdbx_strand_id
1 'polypeptide(L)'
;MFNERQFKIWITSMVVIFVVVGITWYSSYLHERFDGKKMYQRVKDNKKVYVYDTYYKTLNPAMYVSNSRDTSALIEFYSRSEKQDRGAVINFSIKYLSFSNPVYLMDDYALDDKSHVVEVIDIDTAAYNYPYKRGLVYKGTVHIDPPRDSLLIDYEKFVKSRDTVGFPSWRSH
;
A
#
# COMPACT_ATOMS: atom_id res chain seq x y z
N MET A 1 -29.27 45.02 4.15
CA MET A 1 -29.25 45.16 2.67
C MET A 1 -27.83 45.55 2.28
N PHE A 2 -27.13 44.74 1.50
CA PHE A 2 -25.76 45.07 1.07
C PHE A 2 -25.81 46.26 0.11
N ASN A 3 -24.88 47.20 0.25
CA ASN A 3 -24.71 48.22 -0.78
C ASN A 3 -24.06 47.60 -2.03
N GLU A 4 -24.22 48.25 -3.19
CA GLU A 4 -23.72 47.75 -4.48
C GLU A 4 -22.22 47.42 -4.46
N ARG A 5 -21.43 48.23 -3.73
CA ARG A 5 -19.99 48.03 -3.57
C ARG A 5 -19.66 46.76 -2.79
N GLN A 6 -20.36 46.50 -1.69
CA GLN A 6 -20.19 45.30 -0.88
C GLN A 6 -20.62 44.05 -1.66
N PHE A 7 -21.70 44.14 -2.43
CA PHE A 7 -22.15 43.04 -3.29
C PHE A 7 -21.11 42.69 -4.37
N LYS A 8 -20.57 43.70 -5.06
CA LYS A 8 -19.49 43.50 -6.07
C LYS A 8 -18.24 42.87 -5.47
N ILE A 9 -17.81 43.32 -4.29
CA ILE A 9 -16.66 42.73 -3.58
C ILE A 9 -16.94 41.27 -3.24
N TRP A 10 -18.13 40.96 -2.72
CA TRP A 10 -18.48 39.60 -2.33
C TRP A 10 -18.50 38.62 -3.52
N ILE A 11 -19.14 39.00 -4.63
CA ILE A 11 -19.17 38.20 -5.85
C ILE A 11 -17.76 38.02 -6.42
N THR A 12 -16.96 39.09 -6.47
CA THR A 12 -15.57 39.01 -6.98
C THR A 12 -14.74 38.04 -6.12
N SER A 13 -14.85 38.11 -4.79
CA SER A 13 -14.17 37.19 -3.88
C SER A 13 -14.62 35.74 -4.09
N MET A 14 -15.92 35.49 -4.27
CA MET A 14 -16.42 34.14 -4.57
C MET A 14 -15.85 33.59 -5.87
N VAL A 15 -15.85 34.40 -6.94
CA VAL A 15 -15.27 34.00 -8.24
C VAL A 15 -13.78 33.66 -8.08
N VAL A 16 -13.02 34.50 -7.37
CA VAL A 16 -11.60 34.23 -7.09
C VAL A 16 -11.43 32.92 -6.32
N ILE A 17 -12.24 32.66 -5.30
CA ILE A 17 -12.19 31.40 -4.54
C ILE A 17 -12.46 30.21 -5.46
N PHE A 18 -13.50 30.26 -6.30
CA PHE A 18 -13.81 29.17 -7.24
C PHE A 18 -12.68 28.94 -8.24
N VAL A 19 -12.06 30.00 -8.75
CA VAL A 19 -10.91 29.88 -9.67
C VAL A 19 -9.73 29.23 -8.96
N VAL A 20 -9.40 29.66 -7.73
CA VAL A 20 -8.29 29.09 -6.95
C VAL A 20 -8.55 27.61 -6.64
N VAL A 21 -9.76 27.25 -6.22
CA VAL A 21 -10.16 25.84 -5.97
C VAL A 21 -10.07 25.02 -7.24
N GLY A 22 -10.56 25.55 -8.37
CA GLY A 22 -10.50 24.87 -9.67
C GLY A 22 -9.06 24.61 -10.13
N ILE A 23 -8.18 25.61 -10.00
CA ILE A 23 -6.75 25.48 -10.33
C ILE A 23 -6.07 24.46 -9.41
N THR A 24 -6.34 24.49 -8.11
CA THR A 24 -5.73 23.54 -7.16
C THR A 24 -6.18 22.12 -7.44
N TRP A 25 -7.48 21.87 -7.61
CA TRP A 25 -8.00 20.55 -7.99
C TRP A 25 -7.41 20.03 -9.30
N TYR A 26 -7.36 20.88 -10.33
CA TYR A 26 -6.79 20.50 -11.62
C TYR A 26 -5.30 20.18 -11.51
N SER A 27 -4.55 20.97 -10.73
CA SER A 27 -3.12 20.75 -10.50
C SER A 27 -2.86 19.44 -9.74
N SER A 28 -3.64 19.14 -8.70
CA SER A 28 -3.57 17.87 -7.97
C SER A 28 -3.86 16.68 -8.87
N TYR A 29 -4.91 16.76 -9.70
CA TYR A 29 -5.26 15.71 -10.66
C TYR A 29 -4.14 15.44 -11.67
N LEU A 30 -3.51 16.50 -12.21
CA LEU A 30 -2.37 16.34 -13.11
C LEU A 30 -1.17 15.72 -12.40
N HIS A 31 -0.88 16.14 -11.16
CA HIS A 31 0.25 15.63 -10.39
C HIS A 31 0.15 14.11 -10.17
N GLU A 32 -0.99 13.61 -9.71
CA GLU A 32 -1.22 12.17 -9.52
C GLU A 32 -1.05 11.38 -10.82
N ARG A 33 -1.56 11.92 -11.93
CA ARG A 33 -1.47 11.27 -13.25
C ARG A 33 -0.04 11.17 -13.77
N PHE A 34 0.78 12.21 -13.59
CA PHE A 34 2.16 12.19 -14.04
C PHE A 34 3.05 11.36 -13.11
N ASP A 35 2.77 11.35 -11.82
CA ASP A 35 3.57 10.62 -10.84
C ASP A 35 3.45 9.10 -11.03
N GLY A 36 2.23 8.57 -11.21
CA GLY A 36 2.02 7.13 -11.45
C GLY A 36 2.72 6.62 -12.71
N LYS A 37 2.60 7.34 -13.83
CA LYS A 37 3.30 7.01 -15.07
C LYS A 37 4.82 7.08 -14.92
N LYS A 38 5.33 8.11 -14.25
CA LYS A 38 6.77 8.27 -14.01
C LYS A 38 7.31 7.16 -13.10
N MET A 39 6.56 6.80 -12.06
CA MET A 39 6.90 5.68 -11.18
C MET A 39 6.96 4.37 -11.95
N TYR A 40 5.93 4.07 -12.77
CA TYR A 40 5.95 2.89 -13.62
C TYR A 40 7.15 2.87 -14.57
N GLN A 41 7.46 3.98 -15.24
CA GLN A 41 8.65 4.05 -16.11
C GLN A 41 9.96 3.83 -15.35
N ARG A 42 10.01 4.19 -14.05
CA ARG A 42 11.19 3.98 -13.20
C ARG A 42 11.39 2.52 -12.80
N VAL A 43 10.31 1.76 -12.58
CA VAL A 43 10.38 0.40 -12.00
C VAL A 43 9.96 -0.71 -12.95
N LYS A 44 9.44 -0.40 -14.15
CA LYS A 44 8.94 -1.40 -15.11
C LYS A 44 9.96 -2.49 -15.48
N ASP A 45 11.25 -2.12 -15.45
CA ASP A 45 12.37 -2.99 -15.81
C ASP A 45 13.04 -3.60 -14.57
N ASN A 46 12.60 -3.20 -13.36
CA ASN A 46 13.08 -3.76 -12.10
C ASN A 46 12.49 -5.16 -11.87
N LYS A 47 13.13 -5.90 -10.98
CA LYS A 47 12.73 -7.23 -10.56
C LYS A 47 11.34 -7.22 -9.93
N LYS A 48 10.50 -8.14 -10.42
CA LYS A 48 9.17 -8.43 -9.87
C LYS A 48 9.28 -9.50 -8.80
N VAL A 49 8.53 -9.32 -7.71
CA VAL A 49 8.49 -10.22 -6.55
C VAL A 49 7.07 -10.35 -6.04
N TYR A 50 6.79 -11.43 -5.31
CA TYR A 50 5.55 -11.62 -4.56
C TYR A 50 5.79 -11.32 -3.10
N VAL A 51 4.80 -10.73 -2.42
CA VAL A 51 4.95 -10.38 -0.99
C VAL A 51 3.83 -11.04 -0.20
N TYR A 52 4.21 -12.01 0.64
CA TYR A 52 3.30 -12.75 1.49
C TYR A 52 4.02 -13.36 2.69
N ASP A 53 3.27 -13.56 3.76
CA ASP A 53 3.73 -14.15 5.01
C ASP A 53 3.26 -15.61 5.12
N THR A 54 4.17 -16.49 5.57
CA THR A 54 3.91 -17.91 5.85
C THR A 54 4.33 -18.35 7.27
N TYR A 55 4.72 -17.42 8.15
CA TYR A 55 5.25 -17.72 9.50
C TYR A 55 4.25 -18.48 10.38
N TYR A 56 2.94 -18.29 10.14
CA TYR A 56 1.88 -19.00 10.85
C TYR A 56 1.32 -20.21 10.08
N LYS A 57 2.10 -20.78 9.14
CA LYS A 57 1.74 -21.93 8.27
C LYS A 57 0.56 -21.69 7.31
N THR A 58 -0.12 -20.56 7.44
CA THR A 58 -1.20 -20.11 6.56
C THR A 58 -0.67 -18.97 5.70
N LEU A 59 -1.13 -18.90 4.45
CA LEU A 59 -0.86 -17.75 3.60
C LEU A 59 -1.52 -16.51 4.17
N ASN A 60 -0.72 -15.49 4.46
CA ASN A 60 -1.21 -14.20 4.91
C ASN A 60 -0.69 -13.08 3.99
N PRO A 61 -1.49 -12.04 3.75
CA PRO A 61 -0.98 -10.85 3.08
C PRO A 61 0.13 -10.23 3.92
N ALA A 62 1.24 -9.88 3.27
CA ALA A 62 2.31 -9.16 3.95
C ALA A 62 1.87 -7.73 4.28
N MET A 63 2.27 -7.28 5.46
CA MET A 63 2.08 -5.91 5.89
C MET A 63 3.20 -5.03 5.34
N TYR A 64 2.86 -3.78 5.06
CA TYR A 64 3.83 -2.76 4.67
C TYR A 64 3.60 -1.46 5.43
N VAL A 65 4.67 -0.67 5.56
CA VAL A 65 4.58 0.70 6.10
C VAL A 65 4.94 1.70 5.02
N SER A 66 4.20 2.80 4.95
CA SER A 66 4.52 3.89 4.01
C SER A 66 5.52 4.90 4.61
N ASN A 67 5.71 4.88 5.93
CA ASN A 67 6.56 5.81 6.66
C ASN A 67 7.77 5.08 7.23
N SER A 68 8.97 5.64 7.03
CA SER A 68 10.21 5.09 7.58
C SER A 68 10.22 5.04 9.10
N ARG A 69 9.45 5.90 9.79
CA ARG A 69 9.32 5.89 11.25
C ARG A 69 8.70 4.60 11.81
N ASP A 70 7.80 3.98 11.06
CA ASP A 70 7.10 2.76 11.49
C ASP A 70 7.88 1.49 11.14
N THR A 71 9.03 1.63 10.48
CA THR A 71 9.82 0.51 9.96
C THR A 71 10.42 -0.34 11.08
N SER A 72 10.83 0.27 12.19
CA SER A 72 11.34 -0.47 13.35
C SER A 72 10.27 -1.38 13.96
N ALA A 73 9.04 -0.91 14.08
CA ALA A 73 7.90 -1.69 14.59
C ALA A 73 7.52 -2.83 13.63
N LEU A 74 7.58 -2.58 12.31
CA LEU A 74 7.39 -3.63 11.29
C LEU A 74 8.46 -4.73 11.41
N ILE A 75 9.73 -4.34 11.53
CA ILE A 75 10.86 -5.28 11.71
C ILE A 75 10.68 -6.07 13.00
N GLU A 76 10.34 -5.40 14.11
CA GLU A 76 10.14 -6.07 15.40
C GLU A 76 9.02 -7.13 15.29
N PHE A 77 7.86 -6.75 14.74
CA PHE A 77 6.74 -7.66 14.56
C PHE A 77 7.15 -8.91 13.77
N TYR A 78 7.73 -8.74 12.57
CA TYR A 78 8.07 -9.88 11.74
C TYR A 78 9.24 -10.71 12.27
N SER A 79 10.24 -10.07 12.89
CA SER A 79 11.35 -10.80 13.52
C SER A 79 10.89 -11.69 14.69
N ARG A 80 9.80 -11.32 15.38
CA ARG A 80 9.14 -12.15 16.40
C ARG A 80 8.27 -13.24 15.76
N SER A 81 7.49 -12.89 14.74
CA SER A 81 6.67 -13.85 13.99
C SER A 81 7.50 -14.97 13.36
N GLU A 82 8.66 -14.65 12.79
CA GLU A 82 9.61 -15.62 12.23
C GLU A 82 10.09 -16.64 13.29
N LYS A 83 10.25 -16.18 14.53
CA LYS A 83 10.61 -17.01 15.69
C LYS A 83 9.42 -17.74 16.33
N GLN A 84 8.22 -17.60 15.75
CA GLN A 84 6.95 -18.10 16.30
C GLN A 84 6.67 -17.59 17.73
N ASP A 85 7.16 -16.39 18.06
CA ASP A 85 6.87 -15.73 19.32
C ASP A 85 5.43 -15.18 19.30
N ARG A 86 4.61 -15.61 20.26
CA ARG A 86 3.21 -15.18 20.41
C ARG A 86 3.09 -13.74 20.93
N GLY A 87 4.20 -13.12 21.37
CA GLY A 87 4.26 -11.74 21.83
C GLY A 87 4.40 -10.69 20.72
N ALA A 88 4.27 -11.06 19.44
CA ALA A 88 4.30 -10.10 18.34
C ALA A 88 3.08 -9.16 18.40
N VAL A 89 3.32 -7.87 18.69
CA VAL A 89 2.28 -6.84 18.74
C VAL A 89 2.42 -5.94 17.52
N ILE A 90 1.31 -5.67 16.86
CA ILE A 90 1.24 -4.72 15.76
C ILE A 90 1.14 -3.31 16.34
N ASN A 91 2.20 -2.51 16.19
CA ASN A 91 2.26 -1.13 16.69
C ASN A 91 2.55 -0.13 15.56
N PHE A 92 1.94 -0.36 14.40
CA PHE A 92 2.04 0.50 13.22
C PHE A 92 0.72 0.48 12.44
N SER A 93 0.56 1.42 11.51
CA SER A 93 -0.63 1.47 10.65
C SER A 93 -0.70 0.22 9.77
N ILE A 94 -1.75 -0.57 9.95
CA ILE A 94 -1.95 -1.82 9.20
C ILE A 94 -2.31 -1.49 7.76
N LYS A 95 -1.45 -1.90 6.83
CA LYS A 95 -1.69 -1.87 5.39
C LYS A 95 -1.19 -3.16 4.78
N TYR A 96 -1.89 -3.63 3.74
CA TYR A 96 -1.62 -4.92 3.11
C TYR A 96 -1.33 -4.77 1.62
N LEU A 97 -0.39 -5.59 1.14
CA LEU A 97 -0.21 -5.83 -0.29
C LEU A 97 -1.00 -7.06 -0.72
N SER A 98 -1.39 -7.08 -1.99
CA SER A 98 -1.96 -8.30 -2.56
C SER A 98 -0.85 -9.36 -2.67
N PHE A 99 -1.13 -10.58 -2.22
CA PHE A 99 -0.25 -11.72 -2.44
C PHE A 99 -0.47 -12.39 -3.80
N SER A 100 -1.55 -12.02 -4.53
CA SER A 100 -1.89 -12.62 -5.82
C SER A 100 -1.17 -11.99 -7.01
N ASN A 101 -0.73 -10.75 -6.85
CA ASN A 101 -0.10 -9.97 -7.91
C ASN A 101 1.36 -9.69 -7.54
N PRO A 102 2.29 -9.80 -8.49
CA PRO A 102 3.66 -9.40 -8.24
C PRO A 102 3.75 -7.87 -8.10
N VAL A 103 4.66 -7.42 -7.25
CA VAL A 103 5.04 -6.03 -7.06
C VAL A 103 6.47 -5.81 -7.58
N TYR A 104 6.84 -4.57 -7.84
CA TYR A 104 8.19 -4.22 -8.30
C TYR A 104 9.08 -3.88 -7.11
N LEU A 105 10.32 -4.34 -7.12
CA LEU A 105 11.35 -3.79 -6.22
C LEU A 105 11.70 -2.37 -6.65
N MET A 106 11.89 -1.47 -5.69
CA MET A 106 12.37 -0.13 -5.99
C MET A 106 13.84 -0.12 -6.45
N ASP A 107 14.64 -1.05 -5.94
CA ASP A 107 16.04 -1.27 -6.29
C ASP A 107 16.27 -2.79 -6.41
N ASP A 108 16.85 -3.23 -7.53
CA ASP A 108 17.06 -4.64 -7.82
C ASP A 108 18.03 -5.33 -6.84
N TYR A 109 18.94 -4.57 -6.25
CA TYR A 109 19.90 -5.06 -5.26
C TYR A 109 19.34 -5.03 -3.82
N ALA A 110 18.09 -4.58 -3.63
CA ALA A 110 17.49 -4.46 -2.30
C ALA A 110 17.42 -5.81 -1.56
N LEU A 111 17.35 -6.92 -2.29
CA LEU A 111 17.35 -8.26 -1.69
C LEU A 111 18.74 -8.66 -1.17
N ASP A 112 19.81 -8.23 -1.82
CA ASP A 112 21.19 -8.59 -1.47
C ASP A 112 21.79 -7.70 -0.37
N ASP A 113 21.17 -6.54 -0.09
CA ASP A 113 21.61 -5.63 0.97
C ASP A 113 21.40 -6.21 2.39
N LYS A 114 22.12 -5.68 3.38
CA LYS A 114 21.99 -6.06 4.80
C LYS A 114 20.73 -5.52 5.48
N SER A 115 19.92 -4.71 4.79
CA SER A 115 18.64 -4.23 5.31
C SER A 115 17.65 -5.37 5.57
N HIS A 116 16.92 -5.29 6.70
CA HIS A 116 15.81 -6.18 7.03
C HIS A 116 14.50 -5.84 6.30
N VAL A 117 14.46 -4.70 5.62
CA VAL A 117 13.30 -4.25 4.85
C VAL A 117 13.70 -3.93 3.42
N VAL A 118 12.73 -4.05 2.52
CA VAL A 118 12.89 -3.63 1.13
C VAL A 118 11.72 -2.75 0.73
N GLU A 119 11.99 -1.82 -0.17
CA GLU A 119 10.96 -0.95 -0.70
C GLU A 119 10.35 -1.57 -1.96
N VAL A 120 9.03 -1.66 -1.97
CA VAL A 120 8.24 -2.25 -3.05
C VAL A 120 7.19 -1.28 -3.56
N ILE A 121 6.86 -1.44 -4.85
CA ILE A 121 5.85 -0.66 -5.56
C ILE A 121 4.83 -1.62 -6.19
N ASP A 122 3.59 -1.53 -5.72
CA ASP A 122 2.44 -2.22 -6.32
C ASP A 122 1.74 -1.25 -7.28
N ILE A 123 1.75 -1.53 -8.59
CA ILE A 123 1.20 -0.65 -9.63
C ILE A 123 0.04 -1.35 -10.33
N ASP A 124 -1.13 -0.70 -10.34
CA ASP A 124 -2.22 -1.11 -11.22
C ASP A 124 -1.94 -0.63 -12.64
N THR A 125 -1.34 -1.50 -13.44
CA THR A 125 -1.03 -1.23 -14.85
C THR A 125 -2.25 -1.24 -15.77
N ALA A 126 -3.41 -1.73 -15.32
CA ALA A 126 -4.64 -1.72 -16.09
C ALA A 126 -5.36 -0.37 -16.00
N ALA A 127 -5.19 0.34 -14.90
CA ALA A 127 -5.76 1.67 -14.71
C ALA A 127 -4.99 2.76 -15.49
N TYR A 128 -5.73 3.67 -16.12
CA TYR A 128 -5.19 4.71 -17.02
C TYR A 128 -4.11 5.62 -16.41
N ASN A 129 -4.20 5.87 -15.10
CA ASN A 129 -3.28 6.75 -14.37
C ASN A 129 -2.15 5.99 -13.65
N TYR A 130 -2.07 4.66 -13.79
CA TYR A 130 -1.07 3.83 -13.10
C TYR A 130 -1.02 4.11 -11.59
N PRO A 131 -2.16 4.07 -10.88
CA PRO A 131 -2.17 4.29 -9.45
C PRO A 131 -1.28 3.22 -8.81
N TYR A 132 -0.50 3.64 -7.82
CA TYR A 132 0.45 2.75 -7.17
C TYR A 132 0.44 2.92 -5.66
N LYS A 133 0.84 1.84 -4.97
CA LYS A 133 1.16 1.84 -3.55
C LYS A 133 2.66 1.67 -3.41
N ARG A 134 3.25 2.50 -2.56
CA ARG A 134 4.66 2.43 -2.19
C ARG A 134 4.78 2.10 -0.70
N GLY A 135 5.67 1.16 -0.38
CA GLY A 135 5.79 0.66 0.97
C GLY A 135 7.11 -0.04 1.25
N LEU A 136 7.52 0.00 2.51
CA LEU A 136 8.58 -0.83 3.06
C LEU A 136 7.95 -2.11 3.61
N VAL A 137 8.46 -3.25 3.16
CA VAL A 137 8.05 -4.59 3.61
C VAL A 137 9.22 -5.29 4.28
N TYR A 138 8.93 -6.21 5.19
CA TYR A 138 9.96 -7.05 5.78
C TYR A 138 10.55 -8.00 4.73
N LYS A 139 11.87 -8.05 4.60
CA LYS A 139 12.55 -8.81 3.55
C LYS A 139 12.18 -10.31 3.58
N GLY A 140 11.97 -10.88 4.77
CA GLY A 140 11.58 -12.29 4.92
C GLY A 140 10.19 -12.64 4.38
N THR A 141 9.35 -11.66 4.04
CA THR A 141 8.04 -11.89 3.40
C THR A 141 8.08 -11.71 1.88
N VAL A 142 9.26 -11.50 1.29
CA VAL A 142 9.43 -11.31 -0.15
C VAL A 142 9.89 -12.61 -0.81
N HIS A 143 9.18 -13.00 -1.86
CA HIS A 143 9.37 -14.26 -2.58
C HIS A 143 9.55 -13.97 -4.07
N ILE A 144 10.42 -14.74 -4.72
CA ILE A 144 10.60 -14.63 -6.18
C ILE A 144 9.41 -15.30 -6.90
N ASP A 145 8.94 -16.41 -6.35
CA ASP A 145 7.85 -17.22 -6.89
C ASP A 145 6.50 -16.85 -6.25
N PRO A 146 5.39 -17.06 -6.96
CA PRO A 146 4.06 -16.89 -6.39
C PRO A 146 3.80 -17.90 -5.25
N PRO A 147 2.80 -17.63 -4.39
CA PRO A 147 2.33 -18.61 -3.42
C PRO A 147 1.96 -19.93 -4.11
N ARG A 148 2.32 -21.05 -3.50
CA ARG A 148 1.88 -22.37 -3.99
C ARG A 148 0.36 -22.51 -3.93
N ASP A 149 -0.24 -23.18 -4.90
CA ASP A 149 -1.70 -23.42 -4.95
C ASP A 149 -2.26 -24.06 -3.67
N SER A 150 -1.49 -24.93 -3.02
CA SER A 150 -1.88 -25.53 -1.74
C SER A 150 -2.16 -24.47 -0.65
N LEU A 151 -1.34 -23.42 -0.62
CA LEU A 151 -1.47 -22.32 0.33
C LEU A 151 -2.69 -21.43 0.00
N LEU A 152 -3.01 -21.28 -1.29
CA LEU A 152 -4.21 -20.55 -1.75
C LEU A 152 -5.50 -21.29 -1.38
N ILE A 153 -5.54 -22.62 -1.58
CA ILE A 153 -6.69 -23.45 -1.21
C ILE A 153 -6.95 -23.39 0.30
N ASP A 154 -5.90 -23.46 1.11
CA ASP A 154 -6.04 -23.38 2.56
C ASP A 154 -6.51 -21.98 3.02
N TYR A 155 -6.06 -20.92 2.34
CA TYR A 155 -6.57 -19.57 2.55
C TYR A 155 -8.05 -19.45 2.21
N GLU A 156 -8.50 -19.95 1.06
CA GLU A 156 -9.92 -19.92 0.68
C GLU A 156 -10.81 -20.70 1.66
N LYS A 157 -10.35 -21.86 2.12
CA LYS A 157 -11.04 -22.64 3.14
C LYS A 157 -11.13 -21.88 4.46
N PHE A 158 -10.05 -21.22 4.87
CA PHE A 158 -10.02 -20.37 6.05
C PHE A 158 -11.00 -19.19 5.94
N VAL A 159 -11.04 -18.49 4.81
CA VAL A 159 -12.00 -17.40 4.59
C VAL A 159 -13.44 -17.89 4.63
N LYS A 160 -13.75 -19.00 3.93
CA LYS A 160 -15.08 -19.61 3.92
C LYS A 160 -15.51 -20.12 5.31
N SER A 161 -14.58 -20.66 6.10
CA SER A 161 -14.88 -21.12 7.47
C SER A 161 -15.07 -19.96 8.44
N ARG A 162 -14.29 -18.89 8.31
CA ARG A 162 -14.46 -17.67 9.11
C ARG A 162 -15.85 -17.06 8.92
N ASP A 163 -16.31 -16.99 7.67
CA ASP A 163 -17.59 -16.38 7.32
C ASP A 163 -18.79 -17.26 7.74
N THR A 164 -18.61 -18.58 7.82
CA THR A 164 -19.64 -19.50 8.34
C THR A 164 -19.68 -19.59 9.87
N VAL A 165 -18.57 -19.36 10.57
CA VAL A 165 -18.48 -19.41 12.05
C VAL A 165 -18.89 -18.07 12.70
N GLY A 166 -19.26 -17.06 11.92
CA GLY A 166 -19.81 -15.80 12.46
C GLY A 166 -18.76 -14.98 13.24
N PHE A 167 -17.49 -15.06 12.85
CA PHE A 167 -16.49 -14.15 13.40
C PHE A 167 -16.87 -12.71 13.04
N PRO A 168 -16.80 -11.76 13.98
CA PRO A 168 -17.16 -10.37 13.72
C PRO A 168 -16.32 -9.87 12.55
N SER A 169 -16.99 -9.46 11.48
CA SER A 169 -16.34 -8.85 10.32
C SER A 169 -15.55 -7.65 10.82
N TRP A 170 -14.23 -7.66 10.64
CA TRP A 170 -13.39 -6.49 10.79
C TRP A 170 -13.74 -5.52 9.67
N ARG A 171 -14.89 -4.84 9.79
CA ARG A 171 -15.22 -3.69 8.96
C ARG A 171 -14.19 -2.63 9.31
N SER A 172 -13.31 -2.36 8.34
CA SER A 172 -12.47 -1.18 8.30
C SER A 172 -13.34 0.05 8.54
N HIS A 173 -13.13 0.71 9.68
CA HIS A 173 -13.54 2.10 9.88
C HIS A 173 -12.64 3.03 9.09
#